data_AF-A0A545TZ03-F1
#
_entry.id   AF-A0A545TZ03-F1
#
_cell.length_a   1.000
_cell.length_b   1.000
_cell.length_c   1.000
_cell.angle_alpha   90.00
_cell.angle_beta   90.00
_cell.angle_gamma   90.00
#
_symmetry.space_group_name_H-M   'P 1'
#
loop_
_entity.id
_entity.type
_entity.pdbx_description
1 polymer ?
#
loop_
_entity_poly.entity_id
_entity_poly.type
_entity_poly.pdbx_seq_one_letter_code
_entity_poly.pdbx_strand_id
1 'polypeptide(L)' 'MPPMKYLTEWRMHLAGDLLTDTKLPISSIAERIGYGSEAALTKAFKQFYQLPPGEVRRQSRVQRAG' A
#
# COMPACT_ATOMS: atom_id res chain seq x y z
N MET A 1 -0.68 1.49 22.72
CA MET A 1 -1.30 1.62 21.38
C MET A 1 -2.51 0.69 21.32
N PRO A 2 -3.72 1.16 20.95
CA PRO A 2 -4.87 0.26 20.79
C PRO A 2 -4.57 -0.77 19.67
N PRO A 3 -4.96 -2.06 19.84
CA PRO A 3 -4.57 -3.16 18.93
C PRO A 3 -4.83 -2.89 17.43
N MET A 4 -5.89 -2.13 17.13
CA MET A 4 -6.28 -1.79 15.77
C MET A 4 -5.28 -0.87 15.04
N LYS A 5 -4.53 -0.02 15.77
CA LYS A 5 -3.51 0.86 15.16
C LYS A 5 -2.30 0.07 14.69
N TYR A 6 -1.85 -0.89 15.51
CA TYR A 6 -0.72 -1.76 15.16
C TYR A 6 -1.01 -2.59 13.92
N LEU A 7 -2.22 -3.16 13.81
CA LEU A 7 -2.64 -3.89 12.61
C LEU A 7 -2.71 -2.99 11.37
N THR A 8 -3.14 -1.74 11.53
CA THR A 8 -3.18 -0.78 10.43
C THR A 8 -1.76 -0.45 9.96
N GLU A 9 -0.85 -0.11 10.88
CA GLU A 9 0.57 0.15 10.59
C GLU A 9 1.22 -1.03 9.87
N TRP A 10 1.03 -2.25 10.37
CA TRP A 10 1.59 -3.45 9.76
C TRP A 10 1.05 -3.68 8.34
N ARG A 11 -0.26 -3.52 8.13
CA ARG A 11 -0.87 -3.64 6.79
C ARG A 11 -0.35 -2.58 5.82
N MET A 12 -0.08 -1.36 6.30
CA MET A 12 0.44 -0.28 5.45
C MET A 12 1.89 -0.57 5.03
N HIS A 13 2.74 -1.04 5.93
CA HIS A 13 4.10 -1.48 5.57
C HIS A 13 4.07 -2.60 4.54
N LEU A 14 3.25 -3.64 4.76
CA LEU A 14 3.10 -4.74 3.81
C LEU A 14 2.56 -4.27 2.45
N ALA A 15 1.64 -3.30 2.43
CA ALA A 15 1.18 -2.70 1.18
C ALA A 15 2.33 -1.99 0.45
N GLY A 16 3.18 -1.26 1.16
CA GLY A 16 4.38 -0.61 0.62
C GLY A 16 5.29 -1.61 -0.09
N ASP A 17 5.69 -2.67 0.61
CA ASP A 17 6.54 -3.73 0.07
C ASP A 17 5.93 -4.38 -1.18
N LEU A 18 4.62 -4.67 -1.15
CA LEU A 18 3.94 -5.26 -2.31
C LEU A 18 3.84 -4.30 -3.50
N LEU A 19 3.70 -3.00 -3.25
CA LEU A 19 3.67 -1.97 -4.29
C LEU A 19 5.03 -1.83 -4.98
N THR A 20 6.13 -1.99 -4.24
CA THR A 20 7.48 -1.84 -4.76
C THR A 20 7.99 -3.13 -5.39
N ASP A 21 7.77 -4.28 -4.76
CA ASP A 21 8.50 -5.51 -5.10
C ASP A 21 7.73 -6.43 -6.04
N THR A 22 6.46 -6.10 -6.32
CA THR A 22 5.61 -6.89 -7.20
C THR A 22 4.99 -6.05 -8.32
N LYS A 23 4.36 -6.74 -9.28
CA LYS A 23 3.51 -6.12 -10.31
C LYS A 23 2.02 -6.31 -10.03
N LEU A 24 1.64 -6.75 -8.84
CA LEU A 24 0.24 -7.05 -8.49
C LEU A 24 -0.65 -5.81 -8.68
N PRO A 25 -1.88 -5.92 -9.21
CA PRO A 25 -2.84 -4.82 -9.21
C PRO A 25 -3.10 -4.30 -7.78
N ILE A 26 -3.42 -3.01 -7.63
CA ILE A 26 -3.69 -2.41 -6.30
C ILE A 26 -4.92 -3.07 -5.68
N SER A 27 -5.94 -3.42 -6.48
CA SER A 27 -7.08 -4.23 -6.07
C SER A 27 -6.68 -5.57 -5.43
N SER A 28 -5.77 -6.33 -6.07
CA SER A 28 -5.28 -7.61 -5.53
C SER A 28 -4.48 -7.43 -4.24
N ILE A 29 -3.71 -6.34 -4.12
CA ILE A 29 -3.03 -6.00 -2.86
C ILE A 29 -4.09 -5.73 -1.78
N ALA A 30 -5.12 -4.94 -2.08
CA ALA A 30 -6.17 -4.58 -1.13
C ALA A 30 -6.93 -5.81 -0.58
N GLU A 31 -7.26 -6.78 -1.44
CA GLU A 31 -7.85 -8.05 -1.02
C GLU A 31 -6.89 -8.83 -0.11
N ARG A 32 -5.62 -8.95 -0.51
CA ARG A 32 -4.60 -9.72 0.21
C ARG A 32 -4.34 -9.21 1.63
N ILE A 33 -4.45 -7.90 1.85
CA ILE A 33 -4.22 -7.27 3.17
C ILE A 33 -5.51 -6.89 3.91
N GLY A 34 -6.67 -7.33 3.41
CA GLY A 34 -7.95 -7.25 4.14
C GLY A 34 -8.67 -5.90 4.07
N TYR A 35 -8.46 -5.11 3.00
CA TYR A 35 -9.21 -3.87 2.73
C TYR A 35 -10.39 -4.07 1.77
N GLY A 36 -10.46 -5.21 1.06
CA GLY A 36 -11.61 -5.62 0.24
C GLY A 36 -11.88 -4.78 -1.02
N SER A 37 -11.25 -3.63 -1.17
CA SER A 37 -11.31 -2.81 -2.38
C SER A 37 -10.09 -1.90 -2.54
N GLU A 38 -9.76 -1.60 -3.79
CA GLU A 38 -8.71 -0.64 -4.13
C GLU A 38 -8.97 0.74 -3.54
N ALA A 39 -10.21 1.20 -3.50
CA ALA A 39 -10.58 2.50 -2.94
C ALA A 39 -10.33 2.56 -1.42
N ALA A 40 -10.68 1.50 -0.69
CA ALA A 40 -10.45 1.42 0.75
C ALA A 40 -8.94 1.42 1.08
N LEU A 41 -8.15 0.64 0.33
CA LEU A 41 -6.70 0.65 0.47
C LEU A 41 -6.12 2.02 0.12
N THR A 42 -6.51 2.61 -1.01
CA THR A 42 -5.99 3.91 -1.45
C THR A 42 -6.26 5.01 -0.43
N LYS A 43 -7.45 5.04 0.17
CA LYS A 43 -7.79 5.98 1.23
C LYS A 43 -6.91 5.80 2.47
N ALA A 44 -6.79 4.57 2.98
CA ALA A 44 -6.00 4.28 4.17
C ALA A 44 -4.50 4.53 3.95
N PHE A 45 -3.98 4.11 2.81
CA PHE A 45 -2.58 4.27 2.44
C PHE A 45 -2.22 5.74 2.26
N LYS A 46 -3.07 6.55 1.62
CA LYS A 46 -2.87 7.99 1.51
C LYS A 46 -2.92 8.68 2.87
N GLN A 47 -3.77 8.24 3.79
CA GLN A 47 -3.80 8.78 5.16
C GLN A 47 -2.52 8.44 5.93
N PHE A 48 -1.95 7.26 5.70
CA PHE A 48 -0.75 6.79 6.41
C PHE A 48 0.55 7.37 5.85
N TYR A 49 0.77 7.28 4.53
CA TYR A 49 2.01 7.69 3.86
C TYR A 49 1.94 9.07 3.22
N GLN A 50 0.79 9.74 3.25
CA GLN A 50 0.54 11.03 2.57
C GLN A 50 0.70 10.99 1.04
N LEU A 51 0.86 9.80 0.46
CA LEU A 51 0.99 9.55 -0.97
C LEU A 51 0.05 8.40 -1.38
N PRO A 52 -0.55 8.43 -2.58
CA PRO A 52 -1.37 7.32 -3.05
C PRO A 52 -0.51 6.12 -3.49
N PRO A 53 -1.04 4.87 -3.42
CA PRO A 53 -0.30 3.66 -3.76
C PRO A 53 0.33 3.67 -5.18
N GLY A 54 -0.41 4.20 -6.16
CA GLY A 54 0.06 4.27 -7.55
C GLY A 54 1.26 5.21 -7.73
N GLU A 55 1.35 6.27 -6.93
CA GLU A 55 2.48 7.21 -6.96
C GLU A 55 3.75 6.53 -6.41
N VAL A 56 3.64 5.87 -5.25
CA VAL A 56 4.74 5.13 -4.63
C VAL A 56 5.29 4.08 -5.60
N ARG A 57 4.41 3.28 -6.23
CA ARG A 57 4.81 2.29 -7.24
C ARG A 57 5.57 2.92 -8.40
N ARG A 58 5.10 4.06 -8.91
CA ARG A 58 5.74 4.76 -10.03
C ARG A 58 7.14 5.23 -9.63
N GLN A 59 7.26 5.88 -8.48
CA GLN A 59 8.54 6.38 -7.97
C GLN A 59 9.56 5.26 -7.75
N SER A 60 9.15 4.12 -7.19
CA SER A 60 10.04 2.97 -6.99
C SER A 60 10.51 2.35 -8.30
N ARG A 61 9.70 2.39 -9.37
CA ARG A 61 10.11 1.93 -10.70
C ARG A 61 11.11 2.88 -11.36
N VAL A 62 10.91 4.19 -11.21
CA VAL A 62 11.86 5.19 -11.72
C VAL A 62 13.22 5.03 -11.02
N GLN A 63 13.23 4.84 -9.70
CA GLN A 63 14.47 4.65 -8.92
C GLN A 63 15.25 3.39 -9.29
N ARG A 64 14.59 2.32 -9.75
CA ARG A 64 15.27 1.08 -10.18
C ARG A 64 15.74 1.11 -11.64
N ALA A 65 15.33 2.11 -12.42
CA ALA A 65 15.65 2.23 -13.84
C ALA A 65 16.82 3.20 -14.12
N GLY A 66 17.30 3.92 -13.10
CA GLY A 66 18.50 4.75 -13.14
C GLY A 66 19.65 4.09 -12.41
#